data_AF-A0A183KSG8-F1
#
_entry.id   AF-A0A183KSG8-F1
#
_cell.length_a   1.000
_cell.length_b   1.000
_cell.length_c   1.000
_cell.angle_alpha   90.00
_cell.angle_beta   90.00
_cell.angle_gamma   90.00
#
_symmetry.space_group_name_H-M   'P 1'
#
loop_
_entity.id
_entity.type
_entity.pdbx_description
1 polymer ?
#
loop_
_entity_poly.entity_id
_entity_poly.type
_entity_poly.pdbx_seq_one_letter_code
_entity_poly.pdbx_strand_id
1 'polypeptide(L)'
;MPLLTARATIYLGTWNARTMWETRRVFQIAAEMRRYNLEVLGISEIHSTQVGQQRLASGELLLYSGHEEENVPHTRGVALMLSKRAQNALIGWESHGPRIIKAPSKQRKRAFQ
;
A
#
# COMPACT_ATOMS: atom_id res chain seq x y z
N MET A 1 -20.26 -28.95 -13.71
CA MET A 1 -20.87 -27.87 -12.90
C MET A 1 -20.15 -27.79 -11.54
N PRO A 2 -19.86 -26.60 -10.98
CA PRO A 2 -19.88 -25.29 -11.62
C PRO A 2 -18.62 -25.08 -12.47
N LEU A 3 -18.81 -24.51 -13.67
CA LEU A 3 -17.79 -24.22 -14.69
C LEU A 3 -17.25 -22.77 -14.59
N LEU A 4 -17.54 -22.08 -13.50
CA LEU A 4 -17.24 -20.65 -13.35
C LEU A 4 -16.10 -20.46 -12.35
N THR A 5 -14.87 -20.55 -12.86
CA THR A 5 -13.70 -20.03 -12.14
C THR A 5 -13.79 -18.51 -12.14
N ALA A 6 -14.36 -17.93 -11.07
CA ALA A 6 -14.44 -16.49 -10.90
C ALA A 6 -13.04 -15.87 -10.99
N ARG A 7 -12.80 -15.04 -12.02
CA ARG A 7 -11.61 -14.17 -12.05
C ARG A 7 -11.79 -13.15 -10.93
N ALA A 8 -10.96 -13.23 -9.91
CA ALA A 8 -10.90 -12.19 -8.90
C ALA A 8 -10.23 -10.96 -9.52
N THR A 9 -11.00 -9.91 -9.76
CA THR A 9 -10.47 -8.59 -10.14
C THR A 9 -9.87 -7.93 -8.89
N ILE A 10 -8.66 -7.40 -9.02
CA ILE A 10 -7.96 -6.64 -7.98
C ILE A 10 -7.85 -5.21 -8.46
N TYR A 11 -8.39 -4.26 -7.70
CA TYR A 11 -8.27 -2.84 -8.02
C TYR A 11 -7.04 -2.25 -7.35
N LEU A 12 -6.20 -1.60 -8.16
CA LEU A 12 -4.97 -0.94 -7.75
C LEU A 12 -5.10 0.56 -8.05
N GLY A 13 -4.69 1.41 -7.12
CA GLY A 13 -4.61 2.85 -7.33
C GLY A 13 -3.22 3.38 -7.04
N THR A 14 -2.93 4.58 -7.55
CA THR A 14 -1.76 5.36 -7.14
C THR A 14 -2.18 6.78 -6.81
N TRP A 15 -1.56 7.38 -5.79
CA TRP A 15 -1.83 8.76 -5.39
C TRP A 15 -0.55 9.45 -4.93
N ASN A 16 -0.17 10.54 -5.60
CA ASN A 16 0.80 11.50 -5.07
C ASN A 16 0.16 12.41 -4.01
N ALA A 17 0.43 12.15 -2.73
CA ALA A 17 -0.22 12.85 -1.62
C ALA A 17 0.46 14.18 -1.25
N ARG A 18 1.71 14.39 -1.69
CA ARG A 18 2.62 15.50 -1.37
C ARG A 18 2.90 15.77 0.11
N THR A 19 2.02 15.43 1.05
CA THR A 19 2.23 15.49 2.51
C THR A 19 1.19 14.60 3.19
N MET A 20 1.61 13.44 3.71
CA MET A 20 0.70 12.42 4.26
C MET A 20 0.65 12.38 5.80
N TRP A 21 1.64 12.93 6.50
CA TRP A 21 1.86 12.70 7.94
C TRP A 21 0.93 13.41 8.92
N GLU A 22 -0.05 14.16 8.44
CA GLU A 22 -1.19 14.53 9.27
C GLU A 22 -2.08 13.30 9.48
N THR A 23 -2.29 12.90 10.74
CA THR A 23 -3.14 11.75 11.11
C THR A 23 -4.49 11.77 10.39
N ARG A 24 -5.09 12.96 10.22
CA ARG A 24 -6.36 13.16 9.51
C ARG A 24 -6.30 12.75 8.04
N ARG A 25 -5.17 12.97 7.37
CA ARG A 25 -5.00 12.71 5.94
C ARG A 25 -4.86 11.22 5.64
N VAL A 26 -4.19 10.48 6.51
CA VAL A 26 -4.11 9.01 6.44
C VAL A 26 -5.51 8.38 6.48
N PHE A 27 -6.41 8.89 7.34
CA PHE A 27 -7.80 8.43 7.41
C PHE A 27 -8.63 8.81 6.18
N GLN A 28 -8.41 10.00 5.61
CA GLN A 28 -9.06 10.40 4.34
C GLN A 28 -8.64 9.50 3.19
N ILE A 29 -7.35 9.19 3.08
CA ILE A 29 -6.83 8.27 2.05
C ILE A 29 -7.44 6.88 2.21
N ALA A 30 -7.56 6.37 3.44
CA ALA A 30 -8.22 5.10 3.70
C ALA A 30 -9.72 5.14 3.33
N ALA A 31 -10.41 6.27 3.57
CA ALA A 31 -11.80 6.45 3.15
C ALA A 31 -11.96 6.42 1.62
N GLU A 32 -11.09 7.11 0.89
CA GLU A 32 -11.09 7.11 -0.58
C GLU A 32 -10.71 5.72 -1.15
N MET A 33 -9.76 5.03 -0.54
CA MET A 33 -9.42 3.65 -0.88
C MET A 33 -10.65 2.74 -0.80
N ARG A 34 -11.45 2.86 0.27
CA ARG A 34 -12.72 2.14 0.42
C ARG A 34 -13.77 2.59 -0.59
N ARG A 35 -13.89 3.89 -0.83
CA ARG A 35 -14.85 4.48 -1.79
C ARG A 35 -14.66 3.93 -3.21
N TYR A 36 -13.41 3.77 -3.64
CA TYR A 36 -13.07 3.21 -4.95
C TYR A 36 -12.87 1.68 -4.92
N ASN A 37 -13.14 1.02 -3.79
CA ASN A 37 -12.98 -0.42 -3.60
C ASN A 37 -11.57 -0.92 -4.01
N LEU A 38 -10.54 -0.12 -3.72
CA LEU A 38 -9.16 -0.47 -3.99
C LEU A 38 -8.67 -1.50 -2.99
N GLU A 39 -7.96 -2.51 -3.49
CA GLU A 39 -7.31 -3.52 -2.65
C GLU A 39 -5.90 -3.08 -2.24
N VAL A 40 -5.24 -2.32 -3.12
CA VAL A 40 -3.90 -1.77 -2.91
C VAL A 40 -3.85 -0.34 -3.44
N LEU A 41 -3.27 0.56 -2.65
CA LEU A 41 -3.01 1.94 -3.03
C LEU A 41 -1.54 2.26 -2.84
N GLY A 42 -0.84 2.58 -3.93
CA GLY A 42 0.52 3.12 -3.90
C GLY A 42 0.47 4.63 -3.63
N ILE A 43 1.28 5.10 -2.69
CA ILE A 43 1.32 6.51 -2.30
C ILE A 43 2.74 7.03 -2.46
N SER A 44 2.91 8.12 -3.18
CA SER A 44 4.21 8.77 -3.37
C SER A 44 4.29 10.12 -2.63
N GLU A 45 5.52 10.55 -2.35
CA GLU A 45 5.85 11.80 -1.69
C GLU A 45 5.30 11.91 -0.26
N ILE A 46 5.25 10.77 0.43
CA ILE A 46 5.02 10.79 1.87
C ILE A 46 6.29 11.36 2.52
N HIS A 47 6.14 12.35 3.39
CA HIS A 47 7.25 12.96 4.12
C HIS A 47 7.68 12.04 5.28
N SER A 48 7.99 10.78 4.97
CA SER A 48 8.51 9.82 5.95
C SER A 48 10.03 9.88 5.97
N THR A 49 10.59 9.91 7.18
CA THR A 49 12.03 9.76 7.42
C THR A 49 12.42 8.32 7.72
N GLN A 50 11.45 7.45 8.01
CA GLN A 50 11.68 6.08 8.49
C GLN A 50 11.05 5.04 7.58
N VAL A 51 11.51 3.80 7.74
CA VAL A 51 10.91 2.59 7.18
C VAL A 51 10.07 1.94 8.27
N GLY A 52 8.83 1.58 7.96
CA GLY A 52 7.97 0.97 8.96
C GLY A 52 6.63 0.53 8.42
N GLN A 53 5.80 0.06 9.34
CA GLN A 53 4.42 -0.32 9.07
C GLN A 53 3.50 0.17 10.18
N GLN A 54 2.28 0.53 9.81
CA GLN A 54 1.25 0.96 10.75
C GLN A 54 -0.09 0.38 10.35
N ARG A 55 -0.81 -0.20 11.32
CA ARG A 55 -2.21 -0.62 11.15
C ARG A 55 -3.12 0.54 11.55
N LEU A 56 -4.00 0.95 10.65
CA LEU A 56 -5.02 1.96 10.95
C LEU A 56 -6.13 1.35 11.79
N ALA A 57 -6.85 2.18 12.56
CA ALA A 57 -8.02 1.74 13.32
C ALA A 57 -9.13 1.15 12.43
N SER A 58 -9.22 1.60 11.17
CA SER A 58 -10.15 1.04 10.16
C SER A 58 -9.71 -0.33 9.61
N GLY A 59 -8.46 -0.74 9.88
CA GLY A 59 -7.94 -2.07 9.60
C GLY A 59 -7.11 -2.20 8.33
N GLU A 60 -6.93 -1.14 7.56
CA GLU A 60 -5.92 -1.06 6.49
C GLU A 60 -4.51 -1.10 7.09
N LEU A 61 -3.56 -1.67 6.34
CA LEU A 61 -2.15 -1.73 6.68
C LEU A 61 -1.40 -0.76 5.79
N LEU A 62 -0.69 0.18 6.41
CA LEU A 62 0.19 1.11 5.73
C LEU A 62 1.63 0.63 5.89
N LEU A 63 2.29 0.34 4.77
CA LEU A 63 3.72 0.09 4.69
C LEU A 63 4.38 1.34 4.16
N TYR A 64 5.49 1.78 4.73
CA TYR A 64 6.14 3.01 4.30
C TYR A 64 7.66 2.89 4.33
N SER A 65 8.28 3.62 3.40
CA SER A 65 9.72 3.78 3.30
C SER A 65 10.04 5.26 3.19
N GLY A 66 11.13 5.68 3.83
CA GLY A 66 11.58 7.06 3.95
C GLY A 66 13.09 7.12 4.16
N HIS A 67 13.66 8.33 4.16
CA HIS A 67 15.10 8.55 4.40
C HIS A 67 15.31 9.67 5.44
N GLU A 68 16.24 9.47 6.36
CA GLU A 68 16.78 10.49 7.26
C GLU A 68 17.87 11.26 6.51
N GLU A 69 17.50 12.19 5.62
CA GLU A 69 18.46 13.17 5.10
C GLU A 69 18.12 14.52 5.72
N GLU A 70 18.87 14.90 6.76
CA GLU A 70 18.62 16.05 7.65
C GLU A 70 18.66 17.42 6.94
N ASN A 71 18.99 17.51 5.65
CA ASN A 71 19.20 18.78 4.95
C ASN A 71 18.65 18.83 3.51
N VAL A 72 17.72 17.94 3.13
CA VAL A 72 17.12 17.94 1.78
C VAL A 72 15.60 18.05 1.88
N PRO A 73 14.93 18.98 1.15
CA PRO A 73 13.49 19.13 1.24
C PRO A 73 12.75 17.88 0.70
N HIS A 74 12.35 17.02 1.63
CA HIS A 74 10.99 16.47 1.72
C HIS A 74 10.35 15.84 0.46
N THR A 75 11.06 14.99 -0.29
CA THR A 75 10.51 14.49 -1.58
C THR A 75 10.57 12.98 -1.79
N ARG A 76 10.94 12.18 -0.79
CA ARG A 76 11.42 10.82 -1.11
C ARG A 76 10.63 9.63 -0.59
N GLY A 77 9.78 9.76 0.42
CA GLY A 77 9.09 8.59 0.95
C GLY A 77 8.02 8.05 0.02
N VAL A 78 7.82 6.72 0.05
CA VAL A 78 6.71 6.03 -0.58
C VAL A 78 5.97 5.16 0.44
N ALA A 79 4.69 4.94 0.21
CA ALA A 79 3.88 4.02 0.97
C ALA A 79 3.07 3.08 0.09
N LEU A 80 2.68 1.96 0.69
CA LEU A 80 1.69 1.04 0.18
C LEU A 80 0.59 0.88 1.23
N MET A 81 -0.64 1.25 0.91
CA MET A 81 -1.80 0.99 1.75
C MET A 81 -2.54 -0.25 1.23
N LEU A 82 -2.82 -1.18 2.14
CA LEU A 82 -3.38 -2.50 1.83
C LEU A 82 -4.70 -2.70 2.56
N SER A 83 -5.71 -3.15 1.82
CA SER A 83 -6.98 -3.61 2.39
C SER A 83 -6.75 -4.85 3.27
N LYS A 84 -7.73 -5.21 4.10
CA LYS A 84 -7.69 -6.45 4.88
C LYS A 84 -7.50 -7.69 4.00
N ARG A 85 -8.06 -7.69 2.79
CA ARG A 85 -7.95 -8.81 1.86
C ARG A 85 -6.55 -8.88 1.23
N ALA A 86 -6.00 -7.74 0.81
CA ALA A 86 -4.65 -7.67 0.28
C ALA A 86 -3.60 -8.04 1.33
N GLN A 87 -3.82 -7.67 2.59
CA GLN A 87 -2.98 -8.10 3.73
C GLN A 87 -2.89 -9.62 3.84
N ASN A 88 -4.01 -10.34 3.72
CA ASN A 88 -4.01 -11.81 3.83
C ASN A 88 -3.28 -12.49 2.66
N ALA A 89 -3.16 -11.81 1.52
CA ALA A 89 -2.40 -12.28 0.38
C ALA A 89 -0.92 -11.89 0.45
N LEU A 90 -0.53 -10.92 1.28
CA LEU A 90 0.85 -10.48 1.41
C LEU A 90 1.70 -11.58 2.06
N ILE A 91 2.85 -11.89 1.47
CA ILE A 91 3.82 -12.87 2.00
C ILE A 91 4.82 -12.19 2.92
N GLY A 92 5.20 -10.96 2.59
CA GLY A 92 6.13 -10.12 3.31
C GLY A 92 6.34 -8.82 2.54
N TRP A 93 7.21 -7.96 3.04
CA TRP A 93 7.64 -6.78 2.31
C TRP A 93 9.04 -6.36 2.74
N GLU A 94 9.73 -5.64 1.87
CA GLU A 94 11.04 -5.06 2.12
C GLU A 94 11.11 -3.67 1.49
N SER A 95 11.89 -2.79 2.11
CA SER A 95 12.24 -1.49 1.54
C SER A 95 13.54 -1.60 0.76
N HIS A 96 13.60 -0.98 -0.41
CA HIS A 96 14.83 -0.81 -1.20
C HIS A 96 15.16 0.68 -1.34
N GLY A 97 15.36 1.33 -0.18
CA GLY A 97 15.55 2.78 -0.10
C GLY A 97 14.24 3.57 -0.06
N PRO A 98 14.30 4.91 -0.02
CA PRO A 98 13.13 5.73 0.30
C PRO A 98 12.00 5.66 -0.75
N ARG A 99 12.34 5.32 -1.99
CA ARG A 99 11.44 5.39 -3.15
C ARG A 99 10.86 4.04 -3.58
N ILE A 100 11.28 2.93 -2.98
CA ILE A 100 10.90 1.58 -3.44
C ILE A 100 10.48 0.72 -2.26
N ILE A 101 9.28 0.15 -2.36
CA ILE A 101 8.78 -0.92 -1.50
C ILE A 101 8.51 -2.13 -2.40
N LYS A 102 9.01 -3.29 -1.99
CA LYS A 102 8.70 -4.57 -2.61
C LYS A 102 7.80 -5.37 -1.67
N ALA A 103 6.66 -5.82 -2.18
CA ALA A 103 5.61 -6.46 -1.41
C ALA A 103 5.12 -7.73 -2.13
N PRO A 104 5.84 -8.86 -2.02
CA PRO A 104 5.42 -10.12 -2.63
C PRO A 104 4.06 -10.58 -2.09
N SER A 105 3.19 -11.04 -2.99
CA SER A 105 1.87 -11.57 -2.64
C SER A 105 1.66 -12.96 -3.21
N LYS A 106 0.83 -13.75 -2.51
CA LYS A 106 0.39 -15.08 -2.92
C LYS A 106 -0.49 -14.94 -4.15
N GLN A 107 0.01 -15.37 -5.30
CA GLN A 107 -0.82 -15.61 -6.46
C GLN A 107 -1.29 -17.07 -6.46
N ARG A 108 -2.58 -17.30 -6.72
CA ARG A 108 -3.01 -18.66 -7.08
C ARG A 108 -2.54 -18.94 -8.51
N LYS A 109 -1.58 -19.85 -8.68
CA LYS A 109 -1.28 -20.42 -10.00
C LYS A 109 -2.53 -21.15 -10.50
N ARG A 110 -2.96 -20.86 -11.73
CA ARG A 110 -3.88 -21.75 -12.44
C ARG A 110 -3.06 -22.96 -12.90
N ALA A 111 -3.42 -24.16 -12.45
CA ALA A 111 -3.08 -25.37 -13.19
C ALA A 111 -3.91 -25.31 -14.46
N PHE A 112 -3.26 -25.12 -15.60
CA PHE A 112 -3.86 -25.47 -16.89
C PHE A 112 -3.82 -27.01 -16.94
N GLN A 113 -5.00 -27.64 -16.85
CA GLN A 113 -5.21 -29.00 -17.35
C GLN A 113 -5.82 -28.89 -18.73
#